data_AF-A0A4S0N4W6-F1
#
_entry.id   AF-A0A4S0N4W6-F1
#
_cell.length_a   1.000
_cell.length_b   1.000
_cell.length_c   1.000
_cell.angle_alpha   90.00
_cell.angle_beta   90.00
_cell.angle_gamma   90.00
#
_symmetry.space_group_name_H-M   'P 1'
#
loop_
_entity.id
_entity.type
_entity.pdbx_description
1 polymer ?
#
loop_
_entity_poly.entity_id
_entity_poly.type
_entity_poly.pdbx_seq_one_letter_code
_entity_poly.pdbx_strand_id
1 'polypeptide(L)' 'MRTPAAAAYISKSPSWLNKSRLDGTGPSFMRLGSTIVYDSADLDAWMASKRVAANDNAQIAARAA' A
#
# COMPACT_ATOMS: atom_id res chain seq x y z
N MET A 1 8.96 8.82 -6.68
CA MET A 1 9.87 7.70 -6.34
C MET A 1 9.92 6.63 -7.43
N ARG A 2 11.10 6.09 -7.75
CA ARG A 2 11.24 4.92 -8.64
C ARG A 2 10.89 3.62 -7.89
N THR A 3 10.60 2.55 -8.64
CA THR A 3 10.13 1.25 -8.11
C THR A 3 10.94 0.73 -6.89
N PRO A 4 12.29 0.72 -6.85
CA PRO A 4 13.02 0.23 -5.68
C PRO A 4 12.79 1.07 -4.41
N ALA A 5 12.78 2.40 -4.56
CA ALA A 5 12.54 3.31 -3.45
C ALA A 5 11.09 3.25 -2.95
N ALA A 6 10.12 3.19 -3.88
CA ALA A 6 8.71 3.03 -3.54
C ALA A 6 8.46 1.69 -2.82
N ALA A 7 9.11 0.61 -3.26
CA ALA A 7 9.02 -0.70 -2.64
C ALA A 7 9.53 -0.66 -1.18
N ALA A 8 10.69 -0.05 -0.97
CA ALA A 8 11.24 0.16 0.37
C ALA A 8 10.30 1.01 1.25
N TYR A 9 9.70 2.07 0.68
CA TYR A 9 8.78 2.95 1.40
C TYR A 9 7.54 2.22 1.95
N ILE A 10 6.88 1.40 1.14
CA ILE A 10 5.69 0.64 1.56
C ILE A 10 6.02 -0.75 2.14
N SER A 11 7.30 -1.04 2.40
CA SER A 11 7.79 -2.34 2.88
C SER A 11 7.31 -3.53 2.03
N LYS A 12 7.40 -3.41 0.70
CA LYS A 12 7.14 -4.49 -0.27
C LYS A 12 8.36 -4.75 -1.14
N SER A 13 8.34 -5.85 -1.90
CA SER A 13 9.38 -6.13 -2.87
C SER A 13 9.16 -5.35 -4.18
N PRO A 14 10.22 -4.98 -4.92
CA PRO A 14 10.09 -4.39 -6.25
C PRO A 14 9.33 -5.31 -7.22
N SER A 15 9.48 -6.63 -7.10
CA SER A 15 8.76 -7.63 -7.89
C SER A 15 7.25 -7.63 -7.58
N TRP A 16 6.87 -7.40 -6.33
CA TRP A 16 5.46 -7.23 -5.96
C TRP A 16 4.87 -5.97 -6.61
N LEU A 17 5.60 -4.85 -6.63
CA LEU A 17 5.16 -3.65 -7.35
C LEU A 17 5.01 -3.92 -8.85
N ASN A 18 5.96 -4.61 -9.48
CA ASN A 18 5.85 -5.02 -10.88
C ASN A 18 4.57 -5.81 -11.16
N LYS A 19 4.28 -6.81 -10.32
CA LYS A 19 3.07 -7.64 -10.44
C LYS A 19 1.79 -6.85 -10.18
N SER A 20 1.78 -6.04 -9.12
CA SER A 20 0.61 -5.25 -8.71
C SER A 20 0.15 -4.25 -9.77
N ARG A 21 1.06 -3.80 -10.65
CA ARG A 21 0.76 -2.96 -11.81
C ARG A 21 -0.02 -3.70 -12.90
N LEU A 22 0.21 -5.01 -13.05
CA LEU A 22 -0.51 -5.86 -14.00
C LEU A 22 -1.88 -6.23 -13.44
N ASP A 23 -1.91 -6.61 -12.16
CA ASP A 23 -3.11 -7.13 -11.50
C ASP A 23 -4.05 -6.02 -10.99
N GLY A 24 -3.62 -4.75 -11.02
CA GLY A 24 -4.41 -3.60 -10.55
C GLY A 24 -4.60 -3.53 -9.03
N THR A 25 -3.84 -4.31 -8.25
CA THR A 25 -3.97 -4.41 -6.78
C THR A 25 -3.04 -3.44 -6.03
N GLY A 26 -2.17 -2.73 -6.74
CA GLY A 26 -1.15 -1.85 -6.19
C GLY A 26 -1.56 -0.37 -6.11
N PRO A 27 -0.66 0.47 -5.57
CA PRO A 27 -0.82 1.91 -5.56
C PRO A 27 -0.79 2.50 -6.98
N SER A 28 -1.40 3.67 -7.15
CA SER A 28 -1.38 4.45 -8.39
C SER A 28 0.05 4.74 -8.82
N PHE A 29 0.31 4.70 -10.13
CA PHE A 29 1.62 4.95 -10.71
C PHE A 29 1.51 5.88 -11.90
N MET A 30 2.58 6.64 -12.14
CA MET A 30 2.73 7.50 -13.30
C MET A 30 3.72 6.87 -14.27
N ARG A 31 3.34 6.85 -15.56
CA ARG A 31 4.18 6.36 -16.65
C ARG A 31 4.78 7.54 -17.40
N LEU A 32 6.08 7.76 -17.24
CA LEU A 32 6.86 8.76 -17.96
C LEU A 32 7.70 8.04 -19.03
N GLY A 33 7.08 7.82 -20.20
CA GLY A 33 7.67 7.01 -21.26
C GLY A 33 7.91 5.58 -20.78
N SER A 34 9.17 5.15 -20.75
CA SER A 34 9.59 3.82 -20.27
C SER A 34 9.75 3.76 -18.74
N THR A 35 9.79 4.90 -18.05
CA THR A 35 10.03 4.94 -16.60
C THR A 35 8.72 4.99 -15.84
N ILE A 36 8.60 4.12 -14.84
CA ILE A 36 7.49 4.16 -13.88
C ILE A 36 7.94 4.84 -12.60
N VAL A 37 7.14 5.80 -12.15
CA VAL A 37 7.33 6.49 -10.88
C VAL A 37 6.04 6.49 -10.06
N TYR A 38 6.21 6.61 -8.75
CA TYR A 38 5.14 6.72 -7.76
C TYR A 38 5.21 8.09 -7.10
N ASP A 39 4.07 8.71 -6.84
CA ASP A 39 4.00 9.82 -5.90
C ASP A 39 4.00 9.25 -4.47
N SER A 40 4.67 9.92 -3.53
CA SER A 40 4.54 9.57 -2.10
C SER A 40 3.09 9.71 -1.64
N ALA A 41 2.37 10.73 -2.11
CA ALA A 41 0.97 10.95 -1.73
C ALA A 41 0.07 9.77 -2.16
N ASP A 42 0.30 9.21 -3.35
CA ASP A 42 -0.43 8.04 -3.85
C ASP A 42 -0.10 6.78 -3.03
N LEU A 43 1.16 6.60 -2.63
CA LEU A 43 1.58 5.50 -1.77
C LEU A 43 0.92 5.59 -0.39
N ASP A 44 0.87 6.79 0.19
CA ASP A 44 0.23 7.06 1.47
C ASP A 44 -1.28 6.83 1.41
N ALA A 45 -1.94 7.34 0.36
CA ALA A 45 -3.36 7.12 0.14
C ALA A 45 -3.69 5.63 0.00
N TRP A 46 -2.84 4.87 -0.72
CA TRP A 46 -3.01 3.43 -0.83
C TRP A 46 -2.82 2.73 0.53
N MET A 47 -1.79 3.08 1.31
CA MET A 47 -1.59 2.51 2.65
C MET A 47 -2.76 2.85 3.58
N ALA A 48 -3.28 4.08 3.51
CA ALA A 48 -4.45 4.51 4.27
C ALA A 48 -5.70 3.70 3.87
N SER A 49 -5.89 3.39 2.58
CA SER A 49 -6.99 2.54 2.10
C SER A 49 -6.92 1.10 2.64
N LYS A 50 -5.73 0.63 3.02
CA LYS A 50 -5.48 -0.71 3.60
C LYS A 50 -5.46 -0.71 5.12
N ARG A 51 -5.71 0.43 5.76
CA ARG A 51 -5.75 0.53 7.22
C ARG A 51 -6.96 -0.23 7.74
N VAL A 52 -6.70 -1.26 8.53
CA VAL A 52 -7.73 -1.99 9.28
C VAL A 52 -7.73 -1.43 10.70
N ALA A 53 -8.92 -1.26 11.29
CA ALA A 53 -9.02 -0.91 12.70
C ALA A 53 -8.29 -1.97 13.54
N ALA A 54 -7.51 -1.54 14.53
CA ALA A 54 -7.00 -2.47 15.51
C ALA A 54 -8.20 -3.21 16.13
N ASN A 55 -8.05 -4.50 16.40
CA ASN A 55 -9.12 -5.26 17.03
C ASN A 55 -9.46 -4.62 18.39
N ASP A 56 -10.65 -4.01 18.50
CA ASP A 56 -11.20 -3.49 19.74
C ASP A 56 -11.67 -4.68 20.60
N ASN A 57 -10.71 -5.42 21.17
CA ASN A 57 -10.98 -6.47 22.16
C ASN A 57 -11.78 -5.94 23.37
N ALA A 58 -11.93 -4.62 23.51
CA ALA A 58 -12.84 -3.95 24.42
C ALA A 58 -14.31 -4.43 24.29
N GLN A 59 -14.76 -4.79 23.08
CA GLN A 59 -16.13 -5.27 22.87
C GLN A 59 -16.37 -6.71 23.35
N ILE A 60 -15.32 -7.54 23.42
CA ILE A 60 -15.42 -8.91 23.96
C ILE A 60 -15.51 -8.88 25.50
N ALA A 61 -14.79 -7.97 26.16
CA ALA A 61 -14.82 -7.82 27.61
C ALA A 61 -16.20 -7.33 28.13
N ALA A 62 -16.88 -6.45 27.40
CA ALA A 62 -18.19 -5.90 27.81
C ALA A 62 -19.37 -6.89 27.66
N ARG A 63 -19.19 -7.99 26.93
CA ARG A 63 -20.23 -9.00 26.68
C ARG A 63 -20.13 -10.22 27.62
N ALA A 64 -19.10 -10.24 28.46
CA ALA A 64 -18.83 -11.28 29.46
C ALA A 64 -19.18 -10.85 30.90
N ALA A 65 -19.82 -9.69 31.07
CA ALA A 65 -20.36 -9.16 32.33
C ALA A 65 -21.89 -9.15 32.27
#